data_AF-A0A368H1A4-F1
#
_entry.id   AF-A0A368H1A4-F1
#
_cell.length_a   1.000
_cell.length_b   1.000
_cell.length_c   1.000
_cell.angle_alpha   90.00
_cell.angle_beta   90.00
_cell.angle_gamma   90.00
#
_symmetry.space_group_name_H-M   'P 1'
#
loop_
_entity.id
_entity.type
_entity.pdbx_description
1 polymer ?
#
loop_
_entity_poly.entity_id
_entity_poly.type
_entity_poly.pdbx_seq_one_letter_code
_entity_poly.pdbx_strand_id
1 'polypeptide(L)'
;MTKSTLPLKYCCYNNFFFQNHPFECGLRSLPIFYFFVISFNVFMATWDGSKLLHFDRIPLWGCFILSIGIGLIAALLVQFVLKPRLRRRIQASSSADEIESVRTSSFKTIQLHAPSESDDSSETGGVVASCRQFLNWFLPDKDRLDDEKTIQLFGTIQIFTACFAGFAIGANDVGNAIAPVASLVAIYKDQSAEQKSEAPIYVLLYGVFAICCGMWTLGYRIITTVGTKVTHINPASGFTIEFGAALTTLIASKFGLPISTTQCLIGSVVLVGCVRSGEGVKWSVFRNIVITWVSTLPMSTLIAAGIMFLLKFTL
;
A
#
# COMPACT_ATOMS: atom_id res chain seq x y z
N MET A 1 27.15 25.97 34.07
CA MET A 1 28.31 25.64 33.23
C MET A 1 28.45 24.13 33.32
N THR A 2 28.16 23.34 32.30
CA THR A 2 28.71 23.33 30.94
C THR A 2 27.67 22.80 29.96
N LYS A 3 27.24 23.64 29.00
CA LYS A 3 26.50 23.22 27.80
C LYS A 3 27.53 22.65 26.82
N SER A 4 27.59 21.32 26.66
CA SER A 4 28.32 20.70 25.56
C SER A 4 27.41 20.54 24.34
N THR A 5 27.52 21.51 23.46
CA THR A 5 27.47 21.38 21.99
C THR A 5 27.13 20.00 21.42
N LEU A 6 25.85 19.79 21.06
CA LEU A 6 25.43 19.02 19.88
C LEU A 6 24.72 19.98 18.93
N PRO A 7 25.45 20.83 18.18
CA PRO A 7 24.85 21.79 17.27
C PRO A 7 24.65 21.15 15.89
N LEU A 8 23.66 21.63 15.14
CA LEU A 8 23.30 21.32 13.75
C LEU A 8 22.46 20.08 13.42
N LYS A 9 22.66 18.88 14.00
CA LYS A 9 21.92 17.69 13.51
C LYS A 9 20.42 17.67 13.79
N TYR A 10 19.97 18.40 14.81
CA TYR A 10 18.54 18.53 15.16
C TYR A 10 17.79 19.57 14.31
N CYS A 11 18.45 20.34 13.44
CA CYS A 11 17.79 21.44 12.74
C CYS A 11 17.10 21.01 11.44
N CYS A 12 17.70 20.13 10.62
CA CYS A 12 17.11 19.73 9.34
C CYS A 12 16.04 18.62 9.45
N TYR A 13 16.22 17.66 10.36
CA TYR A 13 15.28 16.54 10.54
C TYR A 13 14.00 16.96 11.28
N ASN A 14 14.14 17.84 12.26
CA ASN A 14 13.03 18.37 13.06
C ASN A 14 12.17 19.40 12.29
N ASN A 15 12.71 20.02 11.23
CA ASN A 15 11.99 21.05 10.47
C ASN A 15 10.99 20.50 9.43
N PHE A 16 11.17 19.27 8.97
CA PHE A 16 10.40 18.78 7.81
C PHE A 16 9.25 17.83 8.18
N PHE A 17 9.39 17.00 9.22
CA PHE A 17 8.37 15.98 9.55
C PHE A 17 7.85 15.99 11.00
N PHE A 18 8.59 16.55 11.97
CA PHE A 18 8.26 16.39 13.40
C PHE A 18 8.42 17.69 14.19
N GLN A 19 7.51 18.66 14.03
CA GLN A 19 7.33 19.71 15.04
C GLN A 19 5.86 20.08 15.19
N ASN A 20 5.40 20.14 16.45
CA ASN A 20 4.30 20.89 17.07
C ASN A 20 2.88 20.92 16.42
N HIS A 21 2.71 20.66 15.13
CA HIS A 21 1.44 20.62 14.39
C HIS A 21 1.48 19.59 13.24
N PRO A 22 1.23 18.28 13.50
CA PRO A 22 1.28 17.21 12.48
C PRO A 22 0.43 17.48 11.25
N PHE A 23 -0.75 18.08 11.45
CA PHE A 23 -1.68 18.41 10.40
C PHE A 23 -1.07 19.36 9.35
N GLU A 24 -0.41 20.43 9.78
CA GLU A 24 0.19 21.42 8.87
C GLU A 24 1.44 20.86 8.17
N CYS A 25 2.20 20.00 8.84
CA CYS A 25 3.33 19.26 8.24
C CYS A 25 2.85 18.28 7.15
N GLY A 26 1.83 17.47 7.44
CA GLY A 26 1.21 16.57 6.46
C GLY A 26 0.63 17.33 5.27
N LEU A 27 -0.01 18.47 5.53
CA LEU A 27 -0.58 19.32 4.48
C LEU A 27 0.51 19.98 3.60
N ARG A 28 1.72 20.17 4.14
CA ARG A 28 2.87 20.71 3.40
C ARG A 28 3.58 19.65 2.56
N SER A 29 3.67 18.41 3.06
CA SER A 29 4.32 17.30 2.35
C SER A 29 3.44 16.66 1.26
N LEU A 30 2.13 16.93 1.28
CA LEU A 30 1.14 16.48 0.29
C LEU A 30 1.59 16.56 -1.19
N PRO A 31 1.98 17.74 -1.74
CA PRO A 31 2.34 17.84 -3.15
C PRO A 31 3.57 16.98 -3.51
N ILE A 32 4.49 16.82 -2.54
CA ILE A 32 5.72 16.05 -2.72
C ILE A 32 5.40 14.56 -2.80
N PHE A 33 4.53 14.05 -1.92
CA PHE A 33 4.09 12.66 -1.98
C PHE A 33 3.38 12.34 -3.29
N TYR A 34 2.41 13.17 -3.68
CA TYR A 34 1.69 12.97 -4.94
C TYR A 34 2.61 13.08 -6.15
N PHE A 35 3.58 14.00 -6.13
CA PHE A 35 4.61 14.11 -7.16
C PHE A 35 5.34 12.77 -7.34
N PHE A 36 5.90 12.19 -6.28
CA PHE A 36 6.67 10.95 -6.38
C PHE A 36 5.82 9.75 -6.78
N VAL A 37 4.64 9.59 -6.17
CA VAL A 37 3.74 8.47 -6.45
C VAL A 37 3.28 8.50 -7.91
N ILE A 38 2.84 9.67 -8.40
CA ILE A 38 2.34 9.82 -9.77
C ILE A 38 3.48 9.73 -10.77
N SER A 39 4.61 10.41 -10.53
CA SER A 39 5.77 10.32 -11.42
C SER A 39 6.25 8.88 -11.55
N PHE A 40 6.38 8.16 -10.44
CA PHE A 40 6.80 6.76 -10.46
C PHE A 40 5.82 5.87 -11.23
N ASN A 41 4.52 6.01 -10.98
CA ASN A 41 3.51 5.19 -11.67
C ASN A 41 3.43 5.51 -13.17
N VAL A 42 3.47 6.78 -13.54
CA VAL A 42 3.47 7.20 -14.96
C VAL A 42 4.73 6.72 -15.65
N PHE A 43 5.89 6.82 -15.00
CA PHE A 43 7.13 6.28 -15.53
C PHE A 43 7.02 4.78 -15.76
N MET A 44 6.51 4.02 -14.77
CA MET A 44 6.31 2.59 -14.92
C MET A 44 5.25 2.24 -15.97
N ALA A 45 4.19 3.04 -16.15
CA ALA A 45 3.19 2.79 -17.19
C ALA A 45 3.71 3.06 -18.61
N THR A 46 4.61 4.03 -18.76
CA THR A 46 5.15 4.48 -20.05
C THR A 46 6.41 3.72 -20.47
N TRP A 47 7.29 3.39 -19.53
CA TRP A 47 8.49 2.61 -19.80
C TRP A 47 8.11 1.19 -20.20
N ASP A 48 8.42 0.78 -21.44
CA ASP A 48 8.07 -0.54 -21.97
C ASP A 48 6.55 -0.78 -21.83
N GLY A 49 5.79 0.28 -22.15
CA GLY A 49 4.34 0.34 -22.04
C GLY A 49 3.64 -0.31 -23.22
N SER A 50 2.30 -0.24 -23.23
CA SER A 50 1.49 -0.90 -24.25
C SER A 50 1.90 -0.52 -25.68
N LYS A 51 2.11 -1.54 -26.54
CA LYS A 51 2.33 -1.36 -27.98
C LYS A 51 1.13 -0.73 -28.68
N LEU A 52 -0.07 -0.90 -28.12
CA LEU A 52 -1.30 -0.31 -28.65
C LEU A 52 -1.30 1.23 -28.52
N LEU A 53 -0.77 1.77 -27.41
CA LEU A 53 -0.60 3.22 -27.22
C LEU A 53 0.71 3.74 -27.81
N HIS A 54 1.48 2.90 -28.51
CA HIS A 54 2.81 3.24 -29.04
C HIS A 54 3.79 3.74 -27.98
N PHE A 55 3.57 3.42 -26.69
CA PHE A 55 4.46 3.80 -25.60
C PHE A 55 5.83 3.13 -25.69
N ASP A 56 5.89 1.96 -26.35
CA ASP A 56 7.12 1.24 -26.69
C ASP A 56 8.07 2.06 -27.62
N ARG A 57 7.56 3.07 -28.32
CA ARG A 57 8.39 3.93 -29.20
C ARG A 57 9.06 5.10 -28.48
N ILE A 58 8.71 5.35 -27.21
CA ILE A 58 9.22 6.50 -26.47
C ILE A 58 10.61 6.18 -25.91
N PRO A 59 11.65 7.00 -26.19
CA PRO A 59 12.96 6.79 -25.60
C PRO A 59 12.90 6.96 -24.08
N LEU A 60 13.76 6.25 -23.33
CA LEU A 60 13.78 6.28 -21.85
C LEU A 60 13.78 7.70 -21.27
N TRP A 61 14.56 8.61 -21.85
CA TRP A 61 14.60 10.03 -21.45
C TRP A 61 13.25 10.73 -21.63
N GLY A 62 12.51 10.40 -22.69
CA GLY A 62 11.16 10.90 -22.93
C GLY A 62 10.17 10.42 -21.87
N CYS A 63 10.27 9.15 -21.44
CA CYS A 63 9.46 8.62 -20.34
C CYS A 63 9.73 9.35 -19.02
N PHE A 64 11.01 9.66 -18.73
CA PHE A 64 11.40 10.46 -17.55
C PHE A 64 10.85 11.89 -17.59
N ILE A 65 10.96 12.57 -18.72
CA ILE A 65 10.45 13.94 -18.86
C ILE A 65 8.93 13.96 -18.73
N LEU A 66 8.25 13.04 -19.39
CA LEU A 66 6.79 12.92 -19.34
C LEU A 66 6.29 12.62 -17.92
N SER A 67 6.96 11.70 -17.22
CA SER A 67 6.57 11.31 -15.86
C SER A 67 6.78 12.43 -14.86
N ILE A 68 7.92 13.13 -14.91
CA ILE A 68 8.19 14.31 -14.08
C ILE A 68 7.20 15.43 -14.43
N GLY A 69 6.91 15.66 -15.71
CA GLY A 69 5.96 16.68 -16.15
C GLY A 69 4.55 16.45 -15.59
N ILE A 70 4.02 15.23 -15.74
CA ILE A 70 2.71 14.86 -15.19
C ILE A 70 2.73 14.91 -13.66
N GLY A 71 3.81 14.45 -13.04
CA GLY A 71 4.00 14.55 -11.59
C GLY A 71 3.98 15.99 -11.09
N LEU A 72 4.65 16.92 -11.77
CA LEU A 72 4.67 18.35 -11.42
C LEU A 72 3.29 18.98 -11.57
N ILE A 73 2.58 18.66 -12.66
CA ILE A 73 1.19 19.12 -12.86
C ILE A 73 0.30 18.62 -11.73
N ALA A 74 0.42 17.35 -11.35
CA ALA A 74 -0.33 16.80 -10.24
C ALA A 74 0.03 17.46 -8.91
N ALA A 75 1.32 17.74 -8.65
CA ALA A 75 1.77 18.45 -7.47
C ALA A 75 1.19 19.87 -7.40
N LEU A 76 1.17 20.59 -8.51
CA LEU A 76 0.55 21.92 -8.61
C LEU A 76 -0.95 21.86 -8.38
N LEU A 77 -1.65 20.89 -8.99
CA LEU A 77 -3.07 20.65 -8.72
C LEU A 77 -3.33 20.38 -7.24
N VAL A 78 -2.51 19.56 -6.61
CA VAL A 78 -2.62 19.27 -5.18
C VAL A 78 -2.37 20.54 -4.36
N GLN A 79 -1.39 21.35 -4.71
CA GLN A 79 -1.04 22.57 -3.99
C GLN A 79 -2.11 23.67 -4.09
N PHE A 80 -2.69 23.87 -5.27
CA PHE A 80 -3.62 24.98 -5.53
C PHE A 80 -5.09 24.60 -5.41
N VAL A 81 -5.45 23.33 -5.60
CA VAL A 81 -6.85 22.88 -5.61
C VAL A 81 -7.14 21.98 -4.42
N LEU A 82 -6.36 20.92 -4.23
CA LEU A 82 -6.66 19.92 -3.21
C LEU A 82 -6.36 20.44 -1.80
N LYS A 83 -5.19 21.03 -1.58
CA LYS A 83 -4.74 21.58 -0.30
C LYS A 83 -5.74 22.58 0.30
N PRO A 84 -6.20 23.64 -0.42
CA PRO A 84 -7.16 24.57 0.16
C PRO A 84 -8.53 23.93 0.40
N ARG A 85 -8.98 22.99 -0.45
CA ARG A 85 -10.23 22.27 -0.24
C ARG A 85 -10.17 21.33 0.95
N LEU A 86 -9.07 20.62 1.11
CA LEU A 86 -8.87 19.65 2.17
C LEU A 86 -8.75 20.35 3.53
N ARG A 87 -8.03 21.49 3.58
CA ARG A 87 -7.99 22.36 4.76
C ARG A 87 -9.39 22.80 5.18
N ARG A 88 -10.21 23.28 4.24
CA ARG A 88 -11.59 23.72 4.52
C ARG A 88 -12.49 22.56 4.99
N ARG A 89 -12.39 21.38 4.36
CA ARG A 89 -13.20 20.21 4.73
C ARG A 89 -12.86 19.68 6.12
N ILE A 90 -11.58 19.53 6.45
CA ILE A 90 -11.16 18.97 7.74
C ILE A 90 -11.46 19.94 8.89
N GLN A 91 -11.31 21.25 8.66
CA GLN A 91 -11.72 22.26 9.64
C GLN A 91 -13.24 22.23 9.87
N ALA A 92 -14.05 22.10 8.82
CA ALA A 92 -15.50 21.99 8.94
C ALA A 92 -15.95 20.70 9.64
N SER A 93 -15.31 19.56 9.35
CA SER A 93 -15.61 18.27 10.00
C SER A 93 -15.25 18.32 11.49
N SER A 94 -14.05 18.80 11.82
CA SER A 94 -13.62 18.93 13.23
C SER A 94 -14.53 19.86 14.04
N SER A 95 -15.06 20.94 13.46
CA SER A 95 -16.03 21.79 14.15
C SER A 95 -17.37 21.09 14.39
N ALA A 96 -17.80 20.18 13.50
CA ALA A 96 -19.02 19.39 13.69
C ALA A 96 -18.82 18.31 14.77
N ASP A 97 -17.67 17.61 14.75
CA ASP A 97 -17.31 16.58 15.73
C ASP A 97 -17.13 17.18 17.15
N GLU A 98 -16.58 18.40 17.27
CA GLU A 98 -16.53 19.16 18.54
C GLU A 98 -17.94 19.49 19.06
N ILE A 99 -18.87 19.90 18.20
CA ILE A 99 -20.26 20.21 18.60
C ILE A 99 -21.00 18.95 19.09
N GLU A 100 -20.75 17.80 18.47
CA GLU A 100 -21.37 16.52 18.82
C GLU A 100 -20.75 15.88 20.06
N SER A 101 -19.43 15.96 20.23
CA SER A 101 -18.73 15.50 21.43
C SER A 101 -19.07 16.34 22.67
N VAL A 102 -19.25 17.67 22.55
CA VAL A 102 -19.74 18.53 23.65
C VAL A 102 -21.16 18.13 24.07
N ARG A 103 -22.04 17.85 23.09
CA ARG A 103 -23.41 17.38 23.35
C ARG A 103 -23.43 16.01 24.05
N THR A 104 -22.50 15.12 23.70
CA THR A 104 -22.40 13.76 24.27
C THR A 104 -21.68 13.75 25.62
N SER A 105 -20.74 14.67 25.84
CA SER A 105 -19.98 14.81 27.09
C SER A 105 -20.83 15.38 28.22
N SER A 106 -21.80 16.24 27.92
CA SER A 106 -22.81 16.69 28.89
C SER A 106 -23.65 15.55 29.49
N PHE A 107 -23.62 14.36 28.88
CA PHE A 107 -24.32 13.16 29.36
C PHE A 107 -23.42 12.21 30.15
N LYS A 108 -22.10 12.44 30.21
CA LYS A 108 -21.12 11.44 30.68
C LYS A 108 -20.28 11.84 31.91
N THR A 109 -20.51 13.00 32.53
CA THR A 109 -19.74 13.52 33.68
C THR A 109 -19.97 12.79 35.02
N ILE A 110 -20.57 11.60 35.04
CA ILE A 110 -20.66 10.77 36.25
C ILE A 110 -19.80 9.53 36.04
N GLN A 111 -18.53 9.58 36.47
CA GLN A 111 -17.76 8.53 37.17
C GLN A 111 -16.24 8.76 37.04
N LEU A 112 -15.52 8.56 38.14
CA LEU A 112 -14.23 9.15 38.51
C LEU A 112 -13.08 8.10 38.59
N HIS A 113 -11.87 8.51 38.18
CA HIS A 113 -10.47 8.23 38.64
C HIS A 113 -9.87 6.84 39.04
N ALA A 114 -8.69 6.56 38.42
CA ALA A 114 -7.37 6.02 38.92
C ALA A 114 -7.25 4.61 39.59
N PRO A 115 -6.08 3.91 39.64
CA PRO A 115 -4.67 4.35 39.48
C PRO A 115 -3.72 3.43 38.63
N SER A 116 -2.43 3.79 38.64
CA SER A 116 -1.22 3.29 37.95
C SER A 116 -0.57 2.02 38.52
N GLU A 117 0.22 1.29 37.72
CA GLU A 117 1.27 0.36 38.21
C GLU A 117 2.43 0.16 37.20
N SER A 118 3.60 -0.19 37.76
CA SER A 118 4.98 -0.14 37.24
C SER A 118 5.52 -1.49 36.75
N ASP A 119 6.84 -1.55 36.51
CA ASP A 119 7.75 -2.72 36.41
C ASP A 119 8.08 -3.20 34.99
N ASP A 120 9.29 -3.62 34.62
CA ASP A 120 10.65 -3.57 35.19
C ASP A 120 11.62 -3.89 34.02
N SER A 121 12.87 -3.46 34.15
CA SER A 121 13.93 -3.58 33.13
C SER A 121 14.66 -4.93 33.18
N SER A 122 15.08 -5.46 32.02
CA SER A 122 16.17 -6.45 31.95
C SER A 122 17.04 -6.30 30.70
N GLU A 123 18.35 -6.36 30.95
CA GLU A 123 19.46 -6.10 30.04
C GLU A 123 19.69 -7.22 29.02
N THR A 124 20.02 -6.89 27.76
CA THR A 124 20.78 -7.81 26.89
C THR A 124 21.56 -7.08 25.77
N GLY A 125 22.90 -7.18 25.81
CA GLY A 125 23.78 -7.31 24.63
C GLY A 125 24.12 -6.05 23.79
N GLY A 126 25.34 -5.54 23.96
CA GLY A 126 25.87 -4.30 23.34
C GLY A 126 25.94 -4.23 21.80
N VAL A 127 25.86 -5.35 21.06
CA VAL A 127 25.81 -5.32 19.57
C VAL A 127 24.36 -5.18 19.08
N VAL A 128 23.43 -5.85 19.76
CA VAL A 128 21.98 -5.69 19.53
C VAL A 128 21.55 -4.30 19.96
N ALA A 129 22.14 -3.74 21.02
CA ALA A 129 21.88 -2.38 21.47
C ALA A 129 22.20 -1.33 20.40
N SER A 130 23.28 -1.47 19.64
CA SER A 130 23.67 -0.48 18.61
C SER A 130 22.74 -0.51 17.38
N CYS A 131 22.36 -1.72 16.90
CA CYS A 131 21.33 -1.88 15.86
C CYS A 131 19.95 -1.44 16.34
N ARG A 132 19.59 -1.74 17.61
CA ARG A 132 18.34 -1.31 18.22
C ARG A 132 18.31 0.20 18.43
N GLN A 133 19.44 0.85 18.68
CA GLN A 133 19.57 2.30 18.84
C GLN A 133 19.50 3.02 17.48
N PHE A 134 20.08 2.45 16.41
CA PHE A 134 19.91 2.93 15.03
C PHE A 134 18.48 2.74 14.52
N LEU A 135 17.86 1.60 14.84
CA LEU A 135 16.44 1.37 14.56
C LEU A 135 15.56 2.34 15.36
N ASN A 136 15.79 2.50 16.67
CA ASN A 136 15.04 3.43 17.52
C ASN A 136 15.18 4.89 17.07
N TRP A 137 16.22 5.23 16.30
CA TRP A 137 16.37 6.54 15.66
C TRP A 137 15.41 6.74 14.46
N PHE A 138 15.02 5.65 13.78
CA PHE A 138 14.06 5.63 12.67
C PHE A 138 12.62 5.32 13.11
N LEU A 139 12.43 4.70 14.28
CA LEU A 139 11.11 4.29 14.76
C LEU A 139 10.28 5.51 15.23
N PRO A 140 8.97 5.53 14.94
CA PRO A 140 8.07 6.57 15.42
C PRO A 140 7.94 6.54 16.94
N ASP A 141 7.67 7.71 17.52
CA ASP A 141 7.54 7.89 18.96
C ASP A 141 6.42 7.02 19.54
N LYS A 142 6.71 6.31 20.64
CA LYS A 142 5.89 5.18 21.14
C LYS A 142 4.55 5.61 21.75
N ASP A 143 4.47 6.83 22.25
CA ASP A 143 3.32 7.35 23.00
C ASP A 143 2.53 8.41 22.21
N ARG A 144 2.74 8.48 20.89
CA ARG A 144 2.09 9.49 20.05
C ARG A 144 0.65 9.08 19.71
N LEU A 145 -0.30 9.77 20.32
CA LEU A 145 -1.71 9.68 19.94
C LEU A 145 -1.92 10.30 18.55
N ASP A 146 -2.60 9.56 17.69
CA ASP A 146 -2.92 9.98 16.33
C ASP A 146 -3.99 11.08 16.37
N ASP A 147 -3.63 12.30 15.99
CA ASP A 147 -4.55 13.46 15.92
C ASP A 147 -5.63 13.23 14.85
N GLU A 148 -6.91 13.41 15.20
CA GLU A 148 -8.05 13.09 14.34
C GLU A 148 -8.02 13.86 13.01
N LYS A 149 -7.61 15.14 13.04
CA LYS A 149 -7.42 15.96 11.83
C LYS A 149 -6.34 15.38 10.91
N THR A 150 -5.29 14.83 11.52
CA THR A 150 -4.20 14.17 10.82
C THR A 150 -4.67 12.85 10.20
N ILE A 151 -5.46 12.04 10.91
CA ILE A 151 -6.06 10.80 10.39
C ILE A 151 -6.97 11.09 9.18
N GLN A 152 -7.86 12.08 9.28
CA GLN A 152 -8.76 12.46 8.16
C GLN A 152 -7.98 12.96 6.93
N LEU A 153 -6.88 13.70 7.16
CA LEU A 153 -5.98 14.16 6.11
C LEU A 153 -5.32 12.97 5.39
N PHE A 154 -4.68 12.07 6.14
CA PHE A 154 -4.03 10.89 5.58
C PHE A 154 -5.02 9.90 4.97
N GLY A 155 -6.26 9.82 5.48
CA GLY A 155 -7.33 9.03 4.88
C GLY A 155 -7.60 9.47 3.45
N THR A 156 -7.78 10.77 3.22
CA THR A 156 -7.99 11.29 1.86
C THR A 156 -6.82 10.99 0.92
N ILE A 157 -5.58 11.00 1.43
CA ILE A 157 -4.38 10.66 0.68
C ILE A 157 -4.32 9.17 0.34
N GLN A 158 -4.69 8.34 1.31
CA GLN A 158 -4.71 6.90 1.17
C GLN A 158 -5.68 6.47 0.08
N ILE A 159 -6.89 7.05 -0.03
CA ILE A 159 -7.83 6.69 -1.11
C ILE A 159 -7.16 6.80 -2.49
N PHE A 160 -6.44 7.89 -2.77
CA PHE A 160 -5.75 8.05 -4.05
C PHE A 160 -4.64 7.02 -4.23
N THR A 161 -3.87 6.76 -3.18
CA THR A 161 -2.78 5.77 -3.20
C THR A 161 -3.31 4.36 -3.40
N ALA A 162 -4.44 4.02 -2.78
CA ALA A 162 -5.14 2.76 -2.96
C ALA A 162 -5.63 2.57 -4.40
N CYS A 163 -6.13 3.62 -5.05
CA CYS A 163 -6.46 3.57 -6.48
C CYS A 163 -5.22 3.28 -7.35
N PHE A 164 -4.08 3.92 -7.05
CA PHE A 164 -2.84 3.67 -7.79
C PHE A 164 -2.28 2.26 -7.54
N ALA A 165 -2.27 1.82 -6.29
CA ALA A 165 -1.87 0.46 -5.92
C ALA A 165 -2.79 -0.56 -6.59
N GLY A 166 -4.10 -0.31 -6.63
CA GLY A 166 -5.08 -1.14 -7.33
C GLY A 166 -4.80 -1.24 -8.84
N PHE A 167 -4.41 -0.14 -9.49
CA PHE A 167 -3.99 -0.17 -10.89
C PHE A 167 -2.73 -1.01 -11.10
N ALA A 168 -1.70 -0.78 -10.28
CA ALA A 168 -0.42 -1.50 -10.34
C ALA A 168 -0.57 -3.02 -10.11
N ILE A 169 -1.32 -3.39 -9.08
CA ILE A 169 -1.60 -4.78 -8.73
C ILE A 169 -2.49 -5.43 -9.80
N GLY A 170 -3.53 -4.71 -10.24
CA GLY A 170 -4.45 -5.19 -11.27
C GLY A 170 -3.74 -5.50 -12.59
N ALA A 171 -2.76 -4.69 -12.99
CA ALA A 171 -1.97 -4.95 -14.20
C ALA A 171 -1.22 -6.29 -14.15
N ASN A 172 -0.71 -6.68 -12.96
CA ASN A 172 -0.05 -7.97 -12.76
C ASN A 172 -1.07 -9.13 -12.74
N ASP A 173 -2.15 -8.97 -11.98
CA ASP A 173 -3.13 -10.03 -11.75
C ASP A 173 -3.92 -10.40 -13.03
N VAL A 174 -4.18 -9.42 -13.90
CA VAL A 174 -4.79 -9.65 -15.23
C VAL A 174 -3.93 -10.62 -16.05
N GLY A 175 -2.61 -10.44 -16.07
CA GLY A 175 -1.70 -11.33 -16.78
C GLY A 175 -1.78 -12.77 -16.26
N ASN A 176 -1.73 -12.94 -14.93
CA ASN A 176 -1.78 -14.25 -14.29
C ASN A 176 -3.12 -14.98 -14.54
N ALA A 177 -4.24 -14.26 -14.51
CA ALA A 177 -5.57 -14.84 -14.69
C ALA A 177 -5.87 -15.21 -16.15
N ILE A 178 -5.41 -14.40 -17.10
CA ILE A 178 -5.74 -14.55 -18.53
C ILE A 178 -4.75 -15.44 -19.27
N ALA A 179 -3.53 -15.65 -18.77
CA ALA A 179 -2.51 -16.45 -19.45
C ALA A 179 -3.03 -17.82 -19.97
N PRO A 180 -3.79 -18.63 -19.21
CA PRO A 180 -4.33 -19.89 -19.73
C PRO A 180 -5.33 -19.70 -20.88
N VAL A 181 -6.20 -18.69 -20.79
CA VAL A 181 -7.20 -18.39 -21.83
C VAL A 181 -6.53 -17.84 -23.10
N ALA A 182 -5.55 -16.95 -22.94
CA ALA A 182 -4.75 -16.45 -24.04
C ALA A 182 -4.01 -17.58 -24.75
N SER A 183 -3.44 -18.51 -23.98
CA SER A 183 -2.78 -19.71 -24.52
C SER A 183 -3.73 -20.58 -25.34
N LEU A 184 -4.95 -20.82 -24.83
CA LEU A 184 -5.97 -21.59 -25.54
C LEU A 184 -6.36 -20.94 -26.86
N VAL A 185 -6.57 -19.62 -26.86
CA VAL A 185 -6.92 -18.85 -28.07
C VAL A 185 -5.78 -18.86 -29.09
N ALA A 186 -4.53 -18.75 -28.63
CA ALA A 186 -3.35 -18.83 -29.49
C ALA A 186 -3.25 -20.21 -30.16
N ILE A 187 -3.35 -21.30 -29.39
CA ILE A 187 -3.32 -22.67 -29.94
C ILE A 187 -4.45 -22.88 -30.95
N TYR A 188 -5.66 -22.39 -30.66
CA TYR A 188 -6.80 -22.53 -31.56
C TYR A 188 -6.59 -21.81 -32.90
N LYS A 189 -6.03 -20.58 -32.88
CA LYS A 189 -5.84 -19.77 -34.10
C LYS A 189 -4.58 -20.13 -34.87
N ASP A 190 -3.46 -20.26 -34.19
CA ASP A 190 -2.14 -20.38 -34.81
C ASP A 190 -1.74 -21.85 -35.02
N GLN A 191 -2.52 -22.80 -34.47
CA GLN A 191 -2.25 -24.25 -34.51
C GLN A 191 -0.83 -24.60 -34.01
N SER A 192 -0.23 -23.70 -33.24
CA SER A 192 1.13 -23.80 -32.72
C SER A 192 1.11 -23.49 -31.23
N ALA A 193 1.88 -24.26 -30.47
CA ALA A 193 2.12 -24.01 -29.05
C ALA A 193 3.15 -22.89 -28.83
N GLU A 194 3.79 -22.39 -29.89
CA GLU A 194 4.70 -21.26 -29.78
C GLU A 194 3.89 -19.97 -29.58
N GLN A 195 3.77 -19.53 -28.32
CA GLN A 195 3.11 -18.30 -27.88
C GLN A 195 3.87 -17.05 -28.36
N LYS A 196 3.97 -16.86 -29.68
CA LYS A 196 4.63 -15.71 -30.31
C LYS A 196 3.68 -14.53 -30.52
N SER A 197 2.37 -14.77 -30.51
CA SER A 197 1.36 -13.73 -30.65
C SER A 197 1.02 -13.09 -29.30
N GLU A 198 0.85 -11.78 -29.29
CA GLU A 198 0.30 -11.05 -28.15
C GLU A 198 -1.15 -11.48 -27.88
N ALA A 199 -1.51 -11.47 -26.59
CA ALA A 199 -2.86 -11.79 -26.16
C ALA A 199 -3.85 -10.76 -26.72
N PRO A 200 -4.92 -11.19 -27.40
CA PRO A 200 -5.85 -10.26 -28.03
C PRO A 200 -6.65 -9.47 -26.99
N ILE A 201 -6.88 -8.17 -27.29
CA ILE A 201 -7.46 -7.19 -26.35
C ILE A 201 -8.80 -7.62 -25.74
N TYR A 202 -9.65 -8.32 -26.49
CA TYR A 202 -10.96 -8.77 -25.99
C TYR A 202 -10.82 -9.79 -24.85
N VAL A 203 -9.75 -10.59 -24.84
CA VAL A 203 -9.48 -11.56 -23.76
C VAL A 203 -9.00 -10.82 -22.51
N LEU A 204 -8.20 -9.77 -22.67
CA LEU A 204 -7.80 -8.91 -21.56
C LEU A 204 -9.01 -8.20 -20.94
N LEU A 205 -9.89 -7.62 -21.78
CA LEU A 205 -11.12 -6.98 -21.32
C LEU A 205 -12.04 -7.94 -20.56
N TYR A 206 -12.16 -9.19 -21.04
CA TYR A 206 -12.90 -10.23 -20.34
C TYR A 206 -12.33 -10.51 -18.94
N GLY A 207 -11.00 -10.67 -18.81
CA GLY A 207 -10.41 -10.93 -17.50
C GLY A 207 -10.50 -9.74 -16.55
N VAL A 208 -10.36 -8.50 -17.04
CA VAL A 208 -10.60 -7.29 -16.23
C VAL A 208 -12.04 -7.29 -15.70
N PHE A 209 -13.03 -7.55 -16.55
CA PHE A 209 -14.43 -7.63 -16.14
C PHE A 209 -14.66 -8.73 -15.08
N ALA A 210 -14.08 -9.91 -15.27
CA ALA A 210 -14.19 -11.02 -14.33
C ALA A 210 -13.56 -10.69 -12.96
N ILE A 211 -12.39 -10.05 -12.95
CA ILE A 211 -11.72 -9.61 -11.71
C ILE A 211 -12.56 -8.57 -10.98
N CYS A 212 -13.12 -7.58 -11.69
CA CYS A 212 -14.01 -6.58 -11.09
C CYS A 212 -15.26 -7.24 -10.45
N CYS A 213 -15.90 -8.17 -11.15
CA CYS A 213 -17.05 -8.91 -10.64
C CYS A 213 -16.69 -9.77 -9.40
N GLY A 214 -15.55 -10.45 -9.42
CA GLY A 214 -15.06 -11.23 -8.27
C GLY A 214 -14.76 -10.36 -7.05
N MET A 215 -14.12 -9.21 -7.26
CA MET A 215 -13.83 -8.24 -6.21
C MET A 215 -15.12 -7.68 -5.58
N TRP A 216 -16.11 -7.35 -6.40
CA TRP A 216 -17.41 -6.85 -5.91
C TRP A 216 -18.15 -7.90 -5.07
N THR A 217 -18.16 -9.16 -5.51
CA THR A 217 -18.97 -10.21 -4.90
C THR A 217 -18.35 -10.81 -3.63
N LEU A 218 -17.04 -11.05 -3.64
CA LEU A 218 -16.35 -11.80 -2.57
C LEU A 218 -15.18 -11.05 -1.94
N GLY A 219 -14.71 -9.95 -2.56
CA GLY A 219 -13.53 -9.21 -2.11
C GLY A 219 -13.64 -8.67 -0.68
N TYR A 220 -14.85 -8.31 -0.24
CA TYR A 220 -15.08 -7.78 1.12
C TYR A 220 -14.57 -8.70 2.24
N ARG A 221 -14.58 -10.02 2.04
CA ARG A 221 -14.11 -10.99 3.05
C ARG A 221 -12.61 -10.88 3.31
N ILE A 222 -11.84 -10.70 2.24
CA ILE A 222 -10.38 -10.57 2.30
C ILE A 222 -10.02 -9.19 2.81
N ILE A 223 -10.69 -8.14 2.32
CA ILE A 223 -10.49 -6.75 2.78
C ILE A 223 -10.69 -6.65 4.29
N THR A 224 -11.78 -7.21 4.83
CA THR A 224 -12.03 -7.23 6.27
C THR A 224 -10.98 -8.02 7.04
N THR A 225 -10.52 -9.16 6.50
CA THR A 225 -9.52 -10.00 7.16
C THR A 225 -8.16 -9.30 7.24
N VAL A 226 -7.68 -8.72 6.14
CA VAL A 226 -6.40 -8.00 6.11
C VAL A 226 -6.48 -6.70 6.91
N GLY A 227 -7.57 -5.96 6.77
CA GLY A 227 -7.75 -4.64 7.38
C GLY A 227 -7.97 -4.66 8.89
N THR A 228 -8.45 -5.76 9.48
CA THR A 228 -8.79 -5.82 10.92
C THR A 228 -8.12 -6.95 11.69
N LYS A 229 -7.75 -8.06 11.04
CA LYS A 229 -7.28 -9.26 11.76
C LYS A 229 -5.77 -9.41 11.79
N VAL A 230 -5.00 -8.76 10.90
CA VAL A 230 -3.54 -8.92 10.86
C VAL A 230 -2.83 -7.95 11.81
N THR A 231 -3.11 -6.66 11.66
CA THR A 231 -2.64 -5.56 12.50
C THR A 231 -3.66 -4.42 12.42
N HIS A 232 -3.58 -3.45 13.33
CA HIS A 232 -4.39 -2.25 13.24
C HIS A 232 -3.75 -1.27 12.24
N ILE A 233 -4.55 -0.76 11.31
CA ILE A 233 -4.09 0.04 10.18
C ILE A 233 -4.69 1.44 10.29
N ASN A 234 -3.84 2.43 10.54
CA ASN A 234 -4.15 3.84 10.42
C ASN A 234 -3.89 4.27 8.96
N PRO A 235 -4.65 5.21 8.37
CA PRO A 235 -4.38 5.77 7.06
C PRO A 235 -2.91 6.06 6.68
N ALA A 236 -2.08 6.55 7.59
CA ALA A 236 -0.66 6.78 7.32
C ALA A 236 0.14 5.46 7.14
N SER A 237 -0.17 4.43 7.95
CA SER A 237 0.42 3.10 7.76
C SER A 237 -0.17 2.41 6.53
N GLY A 238 -1.46 2.58 6.25
CA GLY A 238 -2.12 2.12 5.02
C GLY A 238 -1.43 2.64 3.76
N PHE A 239 -1.17 3.95 3.69
CA PHE A 239 -0.40 4.55 2.60
C PHE A 239 0.97 3.87 2.40
N THR A 240 1.70 3.66 3.50
CA THR A 240 3.05 3.06 3.45
C THR A 240 3.00 1.61 2.99
N ILE A 241 2.00 0.85 3.45
CA ILE A 241 1.76 -0.55 3.07
C ILE A 241 1.44 -0.65 1.58
N GLU A 242 0.49 0.16 1.11
CA GLU A 242 0.04 0.16 -0.30
C GLU A 242 1.16 0.60 -1.24
N PHE A 243 1.89 1.67 -0.88
CA PHE A 243 3.00 2.19 -1.68
C PHE A 243 4.15 1.17 -1.76
N GLY A 244 4.54 0.57 -0.65
CA GLY A 244 5.62 -0.43 -0.62
C GLY A 244 5.27 -1.70 -1.42
N ALA A 245 4.03 -2.18 -1.28
CA ALA A 245 3.54 -3.33 -2.05
C ALA A 245 3.49 -3.01 -3.55
N ALA A 246 2.88 -1.89 -3.93
CA ALA A 246 2.76 -1.46 -5.33
C ALA A 246 4.13 -1.24 -5.98
N LEU A 247 5.07 -0.61 -5.26
CA LEU A 247 6.44 -0.39 -5.73
C LEU A 247 7.14 -1.72 -6.05
N THR A 248 7.06 -2.68 -5.11
CA THR A 248 7.65 -4.01 -5.28
C THR A 248 7.02 -4.76 -6.46
N THR A 249 5.69 -4.71 -6.58
CA THR A 249 4.96 -5.35 -7.67
C THR A 249 5.30 -4.75 -9.03
N LEU A 250 5.33 -3.42 -9.15
CA LEU A 250 5.64 -2.77 -10.42
C LEU A 250 7.06 -3.09 -10.89
N ILE A 251 8.03 -3.03 -9.99
CA ILE A 251 9.43 -3.35 -10.32
C ILE A 251 9.54 -4.80 -10.80
N ALA A 252 8.96 -5.76 -10.07
CA ALA A 252 9.01 -7.17 -10.47
C ALA A 252 8.29 -7.44 -11.80
N SER A 253 7.13 -6.81 -12.00
CA SER A 253 6.36 -6.91 -13.25
C SER A 253 7.17 -6.39 -14.44
N LYS A 254 7.97 -5.34 -14.24
CA LYS A 254 8.87 -4.82 -15.29
C LYS A 254 10.04 -5.73 -15.61
N PHE A 255 10.51 -6.51 -14.65
CA PHE A 255 11.48 -7.57 -14.92
C PHE A 255 10.83 -8.84 -15.49
N GLY A 256 9.52 -8.83 -15.75
CA GLY A 256 8.79 -10.00 -16.23
C GLY A 256 8.72 -11.14 -15.21
N LEU A 257 8.98 -10.84 -13.92
CA LEU A 257 8.97 -11.84 -12.87
C LEU A 257 7.55 -12.05 -12.35
N PRO A 258 7.00 -13.28 -12.42
CA PRO A 258 5.73 -13.59 -11.80
C PRO A 258 5.91 -13.57 -10.28
N ILE A 259 5.28 -12.61 -9.62
CA ILE A 259 5.32 -12.48 -8.16
C ILE A 259 3.92 -12.54 -7.57
N SER A 260 3.85 -12.85 -6.29
CA SER A 260 2.59 -12.82 -5.54
C SER A 260 2.35 -11.43 -4.96
N THR A 261 1.39 -10.71 -5.53
CA THR A 261 0.92 -9.39 -5.06
C THR A 261 0.38 -9.46 -3.63
N THR A 262 -0.29 -10.55 -3.27
CA THR A 262 -0.81 -10.79 -1.91
C THR A 262 0.32 -10.96 -0.89
N GLN A 263 1.42 -11.62 -1.25
CA GLN A 263 2.59 -11.73 -0.38
C GLN A 263 3.31 -10.40 -0.22
N CYS A 264 3.41 -9.60 -1.28
CA CYS A 264 3.94 -8.23 -1.17
C CYS A 264 3.12 -7.40 -0.20
N LEU A 265 1.79 -7.39 -0.34
CA LEU A 265 0.90 -6.62 0.52
C LEU A 265 0.96 -7.08 1.97
N ILE A 266 0.80 -8.39 2.23
CA ILE A 266 0.82 -8.92 3.60
C ILE A 266 2.22 -8.78 4.23
N GLY A 267 3.29 -8.92 3.45
CA GLY A 267 4.65 -8.64 3.89
C GLY A 267 4.83 -7.18 4.32
N SER A 268 4.32 -6.22 3.55
CA SER A 268 4.31 -4.80 3.92
C SER A 268 3.48 -4.54 5.18
N VAL A 269 2.30 -5.17 5.32
CA VAL A 269 1.46 -5.08 6.53
C VAL A 269 2.21 -5.56 7.77
N VAL A 270 2.86 -6.73 7.69
CA VAL A 270 3.62 -7.31 8.81
C VAL A 270 4.82 -6.45 9.14
N LEU A 271 5.58 -5.98 8.16
CA LEU A 271 6.73 -5.10 8.39
C LEU A 271 6.31 -3.80 9.11
N VAL A 272 5.27 -3.13 8.62
CA VAL A 272 4.78 -1.89 9.21
C VAL A 272 4.20 -2.14 10.62
N GLY A 273 3.49 -3.24 10.83
CA GLY A 273 2.99 -3.65 12.15
C GLY A 273 4.12 -4.00 13.13
N CYS A 274 5.24 -4.55 12.66
CA CYS A 274 6.42 -4.81 13.50
C CYS A 274 7.19 -3.53 13.88
N VAL A 275 7.21 -2.54 12.98
CA VAL A 275 7.90 -1.25 13.21
C VAL A 275 7.07 -0.31 14.10
N ARG A 276 5.74 -0.40 14.05
CA ARG A 276 4.84 0.43 14.87
C ARG A 276 4.79 -0.11 16.31
N SER A 277 5.40 0.63 17.23
CA SER A 277 5.42 0.30 18.66
C SER A 277 4.03 0.54 19.27
N GLY A 278 3.29 -0.52 19.60
CA GLY A 278 2.00 -0.44 20.31
C GLY A 278 0.89 -1.35 19.75
N GLU A 279 0.93 -1.65 18.45
CA GLU A 279 -0.06 -2.48 17.77
C GLU A 279 0.61 -3.72 17.19
N GLY A 280 0.87 -4.70 18.06
CA GLY A 280 1.54 -5.94 17.67
C GLY A 280 0.83 -6.70 16.55
N VAL A 281 1.63 -7.35 15.69
CA VAL A 281 1.12 -8.25 14.64
C VAL A 281 0.49 -9.49 15.26
N LYS A 282 -0.70 -9.88 14.81
CA LYS A 282 -1.33 -11.15 15.24
C LYS A 282 -0.67 -12.34 14.55
N TRP A 283 0.42 -12.83 15.13
CA TRP A 283 1.22 -13.93 14.59
C TRP A 283 0.45 -15.23 14.31
N SER A 284 -0.60 -15.54 15.08
CA SER A 284 -1.47 -16.70 14.82
C SER A 284 -2.20 -16.58 13.48
N VAL A 285 -2.72 -15.38 13.17
CA VAL A 285 -3.40 -15.09 11.90
C VAL A 285 -2.41 -15.14 10.75
N PHE A 286 -1.25 -14.51 10.91
CA PHE A 286 -0.19 -14.55 9.90
C PHE A 286 0.28 -15.98 9.60
N ARG A 287 0.50 -16.80 10.62
CA ARG A 287 0.86 -18.22 10.45
C ARG A 287 -0.21 -18.98 9.68
N ASN A 288 -1.49 -18.77 9.99
CA ASN A 288 -2.57 -19.41 9.25
C ASN A 288 -2.57 -19.01 7.77
N ILE A 289 -2.30 -17.73 7.46
CA ILE A 289 -2.16 -17.26 6.08
C ILE A 289 -1.00 -17.99 5.38
N VAL A 290 0.17 -18.08 6.01
CA VAL A 290 1.33 -18.78 5.42
C VAL A 290 1.03 -20.26 5.16
N ILE A 291 0.36 -20.93 6.10
CA ILE A 291 -0.09 -22.33 5.91
C ILE A 291 -1.02 -22.43 4.70
N THR A 292 -1.94 -21.48 4.51
CA THR A 292 -2.82 -21.49 3.33
C THR A 292 -2.04 -21.34 2.03
N TRP A 293 -1.04 -20.46 1.96
CA TRP A 293 -0.21 -20.31 0.76
C TRP A 293 0.51 -21.60 0.39
N VAL A 294 1.16 -22.23 1.37
CA VAL A 294 1.89 -23.50 1.14
C VAL A 294 0.92 -24.62 0.74
N SER A 295 -0.28 -24.66 1.32
CA SER A 295 -1.30 -25.68 1.03
C SER A 295 -2.00 -25.48 -0.32
N THR A 296 -2.15 -24.23 -0.78
CA THR A 296 -2.82 -23.93 -2.05
C THR A 296 -2.10 -24.50 -3.27
N LEU A 297 -0.75 -24.48 -3.28
CA LEU A 297 0.05 -25.04 -4.38
C LEU A 297 -0.22 -26.53 -4.62
N PRO A 298 0.00 -27.45 -3.66
CA PRO A 298 -0.23 -28.88 -3.87
C PRO A 298 -1.69 -29.18 -4.18
N MET A 299 -2.64 -28.50 -3.51
CA MET A 299 -4.06 -28.71 -3.76
C MET A 299 -4.43 -28.32 -5.20
N SER A 300 -3.97 -27.15 -5.68
CA SER A 300 -4.21 -26.70 -7.06
C SER A 300 -3.58 -27.64 -8.09
N THR A 301 -2.36 -28.11 -7.84
CA THR A 301 -1.66 -29.07 -8.71
C THR A 301 -2.39 -30.40 -8.78
N LEU A 302 -2.84 -30.95 -7.65
CA LEU A 302 -3.57 -32.22 -7.60
C LEU A 302 -4.90 -32.12 -8.35
N ILE A 303 -5.66 -31.04 -8.16
CA ILE A 303 -6.92 -30.82 -8.87
C ILE A 303 -6.67 -30.69 -10.38
N ALA A 304 -5.70 -29.86 -10.79
CA ALA A 304 -5.35 -29.69 -12.21
C ALA A 304 -4.88 -31.01 -12.85
N ALA A 305 -4.02 -31.77 -12.18
CA ALA A 305 -3.54 -33.06 -12.65
C ALA A 305 -4.68 -34.08 -12.75
N GLY A 306 -5.59 -34.11 -11.78
CA GLY A 306 -6.78 -34.99 -11.79
C GLY A 306 -7.71 -34.67 -12.96
N ILE A 307 -8.01 -33.39 -13.20
CA ILE A 307 -8.82 -32.96 -14.34
C ILE A 307 -8.14 -33.34 -15.66
N MET A 308 -6.85 -33.09 -15.80
CA MET A 308 -6.09 -33.47 -17.01
C MET A 308 -6.06 -34.98 -17.24
N PHE A 309 -5.90 -35.77 -16.18
CA PHE A 309 -5.96 -37.23 -16.27
C PHE A 309 -7.32 -37.72 -16.75
N LEU A 310 -8.41 -37.16 -16.21
CA LEU A 310 -9.78 -37.49 -16.65
C LEU A 310 -10.02 -37.09 -18.11
N LEU A 311 -9.58 -35.90 -18.53
CA LEU A 311 -9.69 -35.45 -19.92
C LEU A 311 -8.93 -36.38 -20.86
N LYS A 312 -7.69 -36.76 -20.52
CA LYS A 312 -6.88 -37.69 -21.31
C LYS A 312 -7.47 -39.10 -21.39
N PHE A 313 -8.19 -39.54 -20.37
CA PHE A 313 -8.84 -40.85 -20.38
C PHE A 313 -10.13 -40.84 -21.21
N THR A 314 -10.80 -39.68 -21.31
CA THR A 314 -12.10 -39.55 -21.98
C THR A 314 -11.99 -39.19 -23.47
N LEU A 315 -10.96 -38.43 -23.86
CA LEU A 315 -10.61 -38.07 -25.26
C LEU A 315 -9.67 -39.10 -25.87
#